data_AF-A0AAV9AF40-F1
#
_entry.id   AF-A0AAV9AF40-F1
#
_cell.length_a   1.000
_cell.length_b   1.000
_cell.length_c   1.000
_cell.angle_alpha   90.00
_cell.angle_beta   90.00
_cell.angle_gamma   90.00
#
_symmetry.space_group_name_H-M   'P 1'
#
loop_
_entity.id
_entity.type
_entity.pdbx_description
1 polymer ?
#
loop_
_entity_poly.entity_id
_entity_poly.type
_entity_poly.pdbx_seq_one_letter_code
_entity_poly.pdbx_strand_id
1 'polypeptide(L)'
;MASTSEFKVRGKEAVLVGPARPTRHEFKKLSDLDDQMGLRFQIPALQFYRYNRFMAGKDPAKVIKETLAKGISPLLPVSTG
;
A
#
# COMPACT_ATOMS: atom_id res chain seq x y z
N MET A 1 16.79 -22.20 -26.66
CA MET A 1 15.34 -21.98 -26.56
C MET A 1 15.02 -21.72 -25.10
N ALA A 2 14.41 -20.58 -24.75
CA ALA A 2 14.04 -20.28 -23.38
C ALA A 2 12.77 -21.06 -23.00
N SER A 3 12.77 -21.74 -21.86
CA SER A 3 11.60 -22.43 -21.33
C SER A 3 10.62 -21.43 -20.71
N THR A 4 9.37 -21.47 -21.14
CA THR A 4 8.30 -20.65 -20.57
C THR A 4 7.80 -21.34 -19.29
N SER A 5 8.08 -20.74 -18.13
CA SER A 5 7.48 -21.20 -16.86
C SER A 5 6.19 -20.44 -16.58
N GLU A 6 5.10 -21.18 -16.31
CA GLU A 6 3.82 -20.58 -15.89
C GLU A 6 3.94 -19.99 -14.48
N PHE A 7 3.65 -18.69 -14.34
CA PHE A 7 3.55 -18.03 -13.04
C PHE A 7 2.09 -17.93 -12.62
N LYS A 8 1.66 -18.77 -11.67
CA LYS A 8 0.28 -18.80 -11.15
C LYS A 8 0.16 -17.92 -9.91
N VAL A 9 -0.63 -16.85 -10.01
CA VAL A 9 -0.97 -15.98 -8.87
C VAL A 9 -2.27 -16.45 -8.24
N ARG A 10 -2.29 -16.60 -6.91
CA ARG A 10 -3.51 -16.81 -6.14
C ARG A 10 -3.80 -15.55 -5.33
N GLY A 11 -4.86 -14.85 -5.71
CA GLY A 11 -5.36 -13.70 -4.95
C GLY A 11 -5.91 -14.15 -3.59
N LYS A 12 -5.70 -13.32 -2.57
CA LYS A 12 -6.43 -13.39 -1.30
C LYS A 12 -7.40 -12.22 -1.24
N GLU A 13 -8.36 -12.29 -0.31
CA GLU A 13 -9.26 -11.18 -0.03
C GLU A 13 -8.49 -9.90 0.35
N ALA A 14 -9.00 -8.76 -0.08
CA ALA A 14 -8.44 -7.45 0.26
C ALA A 14 -8.64 -7.15 1.75
N VAL A 15 -7.62 -6.55 2.39
CA VAL A 15 -7.66 -6.19 3.81
C VAL A 15 -7.37 -4.71 3.98
N LEU A 16 -8.24 -4.00 4.68
CA LEU A 16 -8.03 -2.61 5.08
C LEU A 16 -7.00 -2.55 6.24
N VAL A 17 -5.91 -1.80 6.05
CA VAL A 17 -4.88 -1.59 7.06
C VAL A 17 -5.00 -0.17 7.61
N GLY A 18 -5.53 -0.05 8.83
CA GLY A 18 -5.61 1.24 9.52
C GLY A 18 -4.27 1.68 10.14
N PRO A 19 -4.15 2.95 10.55
CA PRO A 19 -3.00 3.43 11.28
C PRO A 19 -2.87 2.74 12.65
N ALA A 20 -1.64 2.49 13.09
CA ALA A 20 -1.34 1.82 14.35
C ALA A 20 -1.68 2.67 15.59
N ARG A 21 -1.85 3.98 15.40
CA ARG A 21 -2.30 4.94 16.42
C ARG A 21 -3.42 5.78 15.82
N PRO A 22 -4.35 6.29 16.65
CA PRO A 22 -5.35 7.24 16.18
C PRO A 22 -4.66 8.44 15.52
N THR A 23 -5.05 8.74 14.29
CA THR A 23 -4.64 9.96 13.59
C THR A 23 -5.51 11.12 14.09
N ARG A 24 -4.94 12.32 14.22
CA ARG A 24 -5.75 13.52 14.48
C ARG A 24 -6.77 13.68 13.35
N HIS A 25 -8.02 13.95 13.74
CA HIS A 25 -9.08 14.16 12.78
C HIS A 25 -8.99 15.58 12.24
N GLU A 26 -8.45 15.72 11.03
CA GLU A 26 -8.23 17.00 10.38
C GLU A 26 -8.65 16.89 8.91
N PHE A 27 -9.33 17.92 8.42
CA PHE A 27 -9.69 18.04 7.01
C PHE A 27 -8.70 18.94 6.29
N LYS A 28 -8.20 18.49 5.13
CA LYS A 28 -7.44 19.33 4.21
C LYS A 28 -8.31 19.68 3.01
N LYS A 29 -8.33 20.96 2.65
CA LYS A 29 -8.99 21.42 1.43
C LYS A 29 -8.18 20.95 0.23
N LEU A 30 -8.86 20.41 -0.78
CA LEU A 30 -8.21 20.08 -2.06
C LEU A 30 -7.74 21.37 -2.73
N SER A 31 -6.51 21.35 -3.25
CA SER A 31 -6.02 22.42 -4.12
C SER A 31 -6.57 22.25 -5.54
N ASP A 32 -6.40 23.27 -6.38
CA ASP A 32 -6.83 23.21 -7.78
C ASP A 32 -6.16 22.05 -8.55
N LEU A 33 -4.95 21.66 -8.16
CA LEU A 33 -4.23 20.50 -8.72
C LEU A 33 -4.87 19.17 -8.26
N ASP A 34 -5.27 19.08 -6.99
CA ASP A 34 -5.86 17.86 -6.43
C ASP A 34 -7.32 17.65 -6.89
N ASP A 35 -8.02 18.71 -7.29
CA ASP A 35 -9.41 18.64 -7.79
C ASP A 35 -9.52 18.44 -9.32
N GLN A 36 -8.39 18.27 -10.00
CA GLN A 36 -8.39 18.02 -11.44
C GLN A 36 -9.06 16.66 -11.75
N MET A 37 -10.25 16.70 -12.36
CA MET A 37 -11.04 15.51 -12.72
C MET A 37 -10.24 14.47 -13.51
N GLY A 38 -9.36 14.91 -14.41
CA GLY A 38 -8.51 14.01 -15.21
C GLY A 38 -7.48 13.23 -14.41
N LEU A 39 -7.22 13.58 -13.16
CA LEU A 39 -6.28 12.89 -12.25
C LEU A 39 -6.97 11.93 -11.27
N ARG A 40 -8.30 11.75 -11.37
CA ARG A 40 -9.08 10.82 -10.54
C ARG A 40 -8.95 9.37 -11.00
N PHE A 41 -7.72 8.88 -11.10
CA PHE A 41 -7.40 7.49 -11.45
C PHE A 41 -6.32 6.92 -10.52
N GLN A 42 -6.29 5.59 -10.40
CA GLN A 42 -5.24 4.91 -9.65
C GLN A 42 -3.99 4.76 -10.54
N ILE A 43 -2.84 5.24 -10.07
CA ILE A 43 -1.56 5.03 -10.75
C ILE A 43 -1.07 3.61 -10.42
N PRO A 44 -1.04 2.67 -11.38
CA PRO A 44 -0.52 1.34 -11.11
C PRO A 44 1.01 1.40 -11.01
N ALA A 45 1.57 0.86 -9.93
CA ALA A 45 3.01 0.69 -9.77
C ALA A 45 3.32 -0.74 -9.29
N LEU A 46 4.39 -1.32 -9.84
CA LEU A 46 4.87 -2.65 -9.48
C LEU A 46 6.36 -2.60 -9.19
N GLN A 47 6.75 -3.07 -8.01
CA GLN A 47 8.14 -3.12 -7.56
C GLN A 47 8.57 -4.57 -7.34
N PHE A 48 9.69 -4.94 -7.95
CA PHE A 48 10.31 -6.25 -7.79
C PHE A 48 11.51 -6.14 -6.87
N TYR A 49 11.58 -7.03 -5.88
CA TYR A 49 12.66 -7.10 -4.92
C TYR A 49 13.38 -8.43 -5.04
N ARG A 50 14.72 -8.40 -4.90
CA ARG A 50 15.52 -9.63 -4.81
C ARG A 50 15.27 -10.31 -3.46
N TYR A 51 15.45 -11.63 -3.43
CA TYR A 51 15.41 -12.39 -2.18
C TYR A 51 16.42 -11.82 -1.16
N ASN A 52 15.98 -11.67 0.09
CA ASN A 52 16.80 -11.19 1.20
C ASN A 52 16.82 -12.26 2.31
N ARG A 53 18.01 -12.78 2.62
CA ARG A 53 18.21 -13.79 3.67
C ARG A 53 17.70 -13.36 5.05
N PHE A 54 17.72 -12.07 5.36
CA PHE A 54 17.24 -11.53 6.65
C PHE A 54 15.70 -11.55 6.78
N MET A 55 15.00 -11.87 5.69
CA MET A 55 13.54 -12.05 5.66
C MET A 55 13.14 -13.53 5.72
N ALA A 56 14.10 -14.45 5.83
CA ALA A 56 13.81 -15.87 5.98
C ALA A 56 12.92 -16.12 7.21
N GLY A 57 11.88 -16.94 7.03
CA GLY A 57 10.92 -17.29 8.08
C GLY A 57 9.92 -16.19 8.47
N LYS A 58 10.02 -14.97 7.91
CA LYS A 58 9.02 -13.91 8.14
C LYS A 58 7.90 -14.01 7.12
N ASP A 59 6.66 -13.79 7.56
CA ASP A 59 5.52 -13.59 6.66
C ASP A 59 5.61 -12.18 6.03
N PRO A 60 5.86 -12.06 4.70
CA PRO A 60 5.98 -10.77 4.05
C PRO A 60 4.70 -9.93 4.17
N ALA A 61 3.52 -10.56 4.10
CA ALA A 61 2.25 -9.85 4.18
C ALA A 61 2.05 -9.23 5.58
N LYS A 62 2.42 -9.96 6.64
CA LYS A 62 2.40 -9.44 8.01
C LYS A 62 3.35 -8.25 8.18
N VAL A 63 4.58 -8.37 7.70
CA VAL A 63 5.58 -7.29 7.80
C VAL A 63 5.08 -6.03 7.07
N ILE A 64 4.59 -6.16 5.84
CA ILE A 64 4.08 -5.02 5.07
C ILE A 64 2.92 -4.36 5.81
N LYS A 65 1.93 -5.12 6.27
CA LYS A 65 0.78 -4.56 7.01
C LYS A 65 1.21 -3.81 8.28
N GLU A 66 2.11 -4.38 9.08
CA GLU A 66 2.60 -3.74 10.30
C GLU A 66 3.41 -2.46 10.00
N THR A 67 4.25 -2.48 8.97
CA THR A 67 5.03 -1.30 8.55
C THR A 67 4.14 -0.19 8.01
N LEU A 68 3.13 -0.53 7.20
CA LEU A 68 2.13 0.43 6.72
C LEU A 68 1.34 1.04 7.87
N ALA A 69 0.82 0.23 8.80
CA ALA A 69 0.09 0.72 9.95
C ALA A 69 0.91 1.72 10.78
N LYS A 70 2.22 1.46 10.97
CA LYS A 70 3.13 2.36 11.70
C LYS A 70 3.49 3.62 10.88
N GLY A 71 3.67 3.48 9.57
CA GLY A 71 4.16 4.54 8.68
C GLY A 71 3.08 5.47 8.12
N ILE A 72 1.80 5.10 8.18
CA ILE A 72 0.69 5.90 7.65
C ILE A 72 0.44 7.20 8.45
N SER A 73 0.72 7.19 9.76
CA SER A 73 0.33 8.28 10.67
C SER A 73 0.92 9.67 10.35
N PRO A 74 2.17 9.82 9.87
CA PRO A 74 2.73 11.13 9.50
C PRO A 74 2.23 11.68 8.14
N LEU A 75 1.61 10.85 7.30
CA LEU A 75 1.40 11.16 5.87
C LEU A 75 -0.07 11.45 5.50
N LEU A 76 -1.04 11.20 6.39
CA LEU A 76 -2.46 11.31 6.05
C LEU A 76 -3.25 12.27 6.97
N PRO A 77 -4.09 13.15 6.41
CA PRO A 77 -5.43 13.36 6.94
C PRO A 77 -6.33 12.19 6.47
N VAL A 78 -6.93 11.44 7.39
CA VAL A 78 -7.88 10.36 7.03
C VAL A 78 -9.29 10.93 7.06
N SER A 79 -9.95 10.98 5.90
CA SER A 79 -11.40 11.17 5.82
C SER A 79 -12.08 9.81 6.00
N THR A 80 -12.78 9.62 7.11
CA THR A 80 -13.88 8.66 7.20
C THR A 80 -15.14 9.50 7.26
N GLY A 81 -15.85 9.56 6.15
CA GLY A 81 -17.11 10.28 5.96
C GLY A 81 -17.87 9.61 4.84
#